data_AF-A0A977L7S6-F1
#
_entry.id   AF-A0A977L7S6-F1
#
_cell.length_a   1.000
_cell.length_b   1.000
_cell.length_c   1.000
_cell.angle_alpha   90.00
_cell.angle_beta   90.00
_cell.angle_gamma   90.00
#
_symmetry.space_group_name_H-M   'P 1'
#
loop_
_entity.id
_entity.type
_entity.pdbx_description
1 polymer ?
#
loop_
_entity_poly.entity_id
_entity_poly.type
_entity_poly.pdbx_seq_one_letter_code
_entity_poly.pdbx_strand_id
1 'polypeptide(L)' 'METLTINVLDPKALKLIENLEALNLIHVVKSKSKDGSKKLSERLYGSLTDDDAEKMRIELNEMRGEWNRTI' A
#
# COMPACT_ATOMS: atom_id res chain seq x y z
N MET A 1 9.92 -9.44 -24.22
CA MET A 1 8.64 -9.81 -23.58
C MET A 1 7.61 -8.82 -24.07
N GLU A 2 6.56 -9.29 -24.74
CA GLU A 2 5.46 -8.46 -25.20
C GLU A 2 4.28 -8.64 -24.25
N THR A 3 3.74 -7.53 -23.74
CA THR A 3 2.63 -7.55 -22.79
C THR A 3 1.36 -7.12 -23.50
N LEU A 4 0.38 -8.03 -23.58
CA LEU A 4 -0.94 -7.78 -24.14
C LEU A 4 -1.96 -7.65 -23.02
N THR A 5 -2.65 -6.50 -22.96
CA THR A 5 -3.74 -6.27 -22.01
C THR A 5 -5.07 -6.61 -22.67
N ILE A 6 -5.82 -7.54 -22.08
CA ILE A 6 -7.14 -7.96 -22.58
C ILE A 6 -8.22 -7.64 -21.54
N ASN A 7 -9.34 -7.09 -22.00
CA ASN A 7 -10.53 -6.92 -21.18
C ASN A 7 -11.42 -8.14 -21.30
N VAL A 8 -11.63 -8.84 -20.19
CA VAL A 8 -12.51 -10.02 -20.14
C VAL A 8 -13.95 -9.54 -19.95
N LEU A 9 -14.76 -9.65 -21.00
CA LEU A 9 -16.16 -9.19 -21.00
C LEU A 9 -17.16 -10.27 -20.52
N ASP A 10 -16.80 -11.55 -20.67
CA ASP A 10 -17.64 -12.68 -20.28
C ASP A 10 -16.89 -13.58 -19.29
N PRO A 11 -17.48 -13.96 -18.14
CA PRO A 11 -16.86 -14.88 -17.19
C PRO A 11 -16.47 -16.24 -17.79
N LYS A 12 -17.09 -16.70 -18.88
CA LYS A 12 -16.70 -17.92 -19.61
C LYS A 12 -15.31 -17.80 -20.23
N ALA A 13 -14.90 -16.59 -20.63
CA ALA A 13 -13.57 -16.37 -21.20
C ALA A 13 -12.46 -16.51 -20.13
N LEU A 14 -12.79 -16.36 -18.85
CA LEU A 14 -11.83 -16.56 -17.76
C LEU A 14 -11.30 -18.00 -17.72
N LYS A 15 -12.18 -19.00 -17.86
CA LYS A 15 -11.80 -20.41 -17.94
C LYS A 15 -10.93 -20.71 -19.16
N LEU A 16 -11.19 -20.04 -20.28
CA LEU A 16 -10.37 -20.21 -21.49
C LEU A 16 -8.94 -19.68 -21.27
N ILE A 17 -8.82 -18.54 -20.58
CA ILE A 17 -7.53 -17.94 -20.21
C ILE A 17 -6.77 -18.85 -19.24
N GLU A 18 -7.44 -19.43 -18.24
CA GLU A 18 -6.83 -20.40 -17.31
C GLU A 18 -6.34 -21.66 -18.04
N ASN A 19 -7.10 -22.16 -19.02
CA ASN A 19 -6.67 -23.30 -19.84
C ASN A 19 -5.45 -22.97 -20.72
N LEU A 20 -5.38 -21.75 -21.26
CA LEU A 20 -4.22 -21.27 -22.04
C LEU A 20 -2.97 -21.12 -21.16
N GLU A 21 -3.14 -20.71 -19.90
CA GLU A 21 -2.07 -20.68 -18.90
C GLU A 21 -1.59 -22.09 -18.53
N ALA A 22 -2.50 -23.06 -18.37
CA ALA A 22 -2.14 -24.45 -18.10
C ALA A 22 -1.33 -25.11 -19.24
N LEU A 23 -1.53 -24.63 -20.47
CA LEU A 23 -0.75 -25.04 -21.65
C LEU A 23 0.58 -24.27 -21.79
N ASN A 24 0.92 -23.39 -20.82
CA ASN A 24 2.10 -22.53 -20.82
C ASN A 24 2.22 -21.60 -22.05
N LEU A 25 1.10 -21.27 -22.70
CA LEU A 25 1.08 -20.40 -23.89
C LEU A 25 1.04 -18.92 -23.53
N ILE A 26 0.44 -18.60 -22.38
CA ILE A 26 0.33 -17.24 -21.84
C ILE A 26 0.61 -17.28 -20.34
N HIS A 27 1.06 -16.15 -19.80
CA HIS A 27 1.20 -15.97 -18.36
C HIS A 27 0.23 -14.88 -17.90
N VAL A 28 -0.68 -15.18 -16.98
CA VAL A 28 -1.69 -14.22 -16.54
C VAL A 28 -1.08 -13.29 -15.50
N VAL A 29 -0.66 -12.11 -15.94
CA VAL A 29 -0.18 -11.05 -15.04
C VAL A 29 -1.39 -10.39 -14.38
N LYS A 30 -1.89 -10.99 -13.29
CA LYS A 30 -2.88 -10.33 -12.43
C LYS A 30 -2.18 -9.16 -11.76
N SER A 31 -2.45 -7.94 -12.22
CA SER A 31 -2.17 -6.78 -11.38
C SER A 31 -2.94 -7.01 -10.09
N LYS A 32 -2.24 -7.11 -8.96
CA LYS A 32 -2.89 -6.95 -7.67
C LYS A 32 -3.64 -5.63 -7.81
N SER A 33 -4.97 -5.69 -7.84
CA SER A 33 -5.76 -4.50 -7.58
C SER A 33 -5.10 -3.88 -6.37
N LYS A 34 -4.73 -2.60 -6.46
CA LYS A 34 -4.40 -1.83 -5.28
C LYS A 34 -5.69 -1.76 -4.47
N ASP A 35 -6.08 -2.87 -3.84
CA ASP A 35 -6.99 -2.85 -2.72
C ASP A 35 -6.37 -1.83 -1.79
N GLY A 36 -7.08 -0.71 -1.70
CA GLY A 36 -6.54 0.57 -1.27
C GLY A 36 -5.60 0.35 -0.12
N SER A 37 -4.30 0.61 -0.34
CA SER A 37 -3.34 0.60 0.74
C SER A 37 -3.90 1.56 1.78
N LYS A 38 -4.47 1.01 2.87
CA LYS A 38 -5.07 1.80 3.94
C LYS A 38 -4.10 2.93 4.24
N LYS A 39 -4.62 4.16 4.32
CA LYS A 39 -3.77 5.33 4.50
C LYS A 39 -2.86 5.05 5.69
N LEU A 40 -1.59 5.44 5.62
CA LEU A 40 -0.64 5.18 6.70
C LEU A 40 -1.19 5.66 8.06
N SER A 41 -1.93 6.77 8.05
CA SER A 41 -2.68 7.28 9.21
C SER A 41 -3.66 6.27 9.80
N GLU A 42 -4.39 5.51 8.98
CA GLU A 42 -5.34 4.48 9.42
C GLU A 42 -4.62 3.24 9.96
N ARG A 43 -3.41 2.94 9.48
CA ARG A 43 -2.61 1.80 9.95
C ARG A 43 -1.92 2.07 11.29
N LEU A 44 -1.61 3.33 11.55
CA LEU A 44 -0.86 3.76 12.73
C LEU A 44 -1.75 4.39 13.82
N TYR A 45 -3.06 4.51 13.57
CA TYR A 45 -4.02 5.02 14.55
C TYR A 45 -4.06 4.11 15.78
N GLY A 46 -3.77 4.68 16.96
CA GLY A 46 -3.72 3.92 18.23
C GLY A 46 -2.48 3.04 18.40
N SER A 47 -1.47 3.16 17.54
CA SER A 47 -0.21 2.41 17.68
C SER A 47 0.73 2.96 18.75
N LEU A 48 0.42 4.14 19.32
CA LEU A 48 1.23 4.80 20.34
C LEU A 48 0.42 4.87 21.65
N THR A 49 1.06 4.53 22.77
CA THR A 49 0.46 4.70 24.09
C THR A 49 0.44 6.18 24.48
N ASP A 50 -0.51 6.58 25.33
CA ASP A 50 -0.63 7.98 25.75
C ASP A 50 0.65 8.48 26.45
N ASP A 51 1.30 7.62 27.23
CA ASP A 51 2.56 7.92 27.93
C ASP A 51 3.73 8.16 26.97
N ASP A 52 3.85 7.35 25.92
CA ASP A 52 4.90 7.50 24.92
C ASP A 52 4.66 8.73 24.04
N ALA A 53 3.39 9.04 23.73
CA ALA A 53 3.01 10.24 23.00
C ALA A 53 3.38 11.52 23.78
N GLU A 54 3.17 11.53 25.09
CA GLU A 54 3.49 12.67 25.94
C GLU A 54 5.00 12.91 26.06
N LYS A 55 5.80 11.84 26.22
CA LYS A 55 7.27 11.95 26.21
C LYS A 55 7.79 12.52 24.91
N MET A 56 7.31 12.00 23.77
CA MET A 56 7.69 12.52 22.45
C MET A 56 7.28 13.99 22.28
N ARG A 57 6.11 14.39 22.80
CA ARG A 57 5.65 15.77 22.74
C ARG A 57 6.56 16.71 23.53
N ILE A 58 7.02 16.30 24.71
CA ILE A 58 7.94 17.07 25.55
C ILE A 58 9.28 17.27 24.83
N GLU A 59 9.89 16.18 24.34
CA GLU A 59 11.16 16.25 23.62
C GLU A 59 11.08 17.12 22.37
N LEU A 60 9.99 17.00 21.59
CA LEU A 60 9.77 17.83 20.40
C LEU A 60 9.61 19.32 20.75
N ASN A 61 9.03 19.64 21.90
CA ASN A 61 8.87 21.03 22.34
C ASN A 61 10.20 21.62 22.81
N GLU A 62 11.04 20.85 23.50
CA GLU A 62 12.39 21.26 23.87
C GLU A 62 13.24 21.52 22.60
N MET A 63 13.23 20.58 21.66
CA MET A 63 13.93 20.72 20.39
C MET A 63 13.46 21.97 19.63
N ARG A 64 12.15 22.19 19.51
CA ARG A 64 11.61 23.40 18.84
C ARG A 64 11.97 24.69 19.58
N GLY A 65 12.04 24.65 20.91
CA GLY A 65 12.49 25.76 21.73
C GLY A 65 13.92 26.18 21.39
N GLU A 66 14.82 25.22 21.21
CA GLU A 66 16.21 25.48 20.80
C GLU A 66 16.31 26.10 19.40
N TRP A 67 15.40 25.75 18.48
CA TRP A 67 15.37 26.33 17.13
C TRP A 67 14.82 27.77 17.10
N ASN A 68 13.95 28.11 18.06
CA ASN A 68 13.42 29.46 18.24
C ASN A 68 14.32 30.36 19.08
N ARG A 69 15.46 29.85 19.53
CA ARG A 69 16.44 30.65 20.25
C ARG A 69 17.18 31.53 19.24
N THR A 70 16.86 32.82 19.23
CA THR A 70 17.63 33.80 18.45
C THR A 70 19.06 33.79 18.97
N ILE A 71 20.00 33.49 18.08
CA ILE A 71 21.45 33.42 18.32
C ILE A 71 22.02 34.82 18.49
#